data_AF-A0A0E3VXN8-F1
#
_entry.id   AF-A0A0E3VXN8-F1
#
_cell.length_a   1.000
_cell.length_b   1.000
_cell.length_c   1.000
_cell.angle_alpha   90.00
_cell.angle_beta   90.00
_cell.angle_gamma   90.00
#
_symmetry.space_group_name_H-M   'P 1'
#
loop_
_entity.id
_entity.type
_entity.pdbx_description
1 polymer ?
#
loop_
_entity_poly.entity_id
_entity_poly.type
_entity_poly.pdbx_seq_one_letter_code
_entity_poly.pdbx_strand_id
1 'polypeptide(L)'
;METIDRVDAVAFGSPTYMGGPAAQFKAFADASSDRWSKQAWANKIAAGFTTGACASGDQLHTLTYFTILGAQHGMLWCGLDIPSGEDRDGRNRLGSQLGLATHLVDGALPWSDLNTAEYLGQRLARMASRNG
;
A
#
# COMPACT_ATOMS: atom_id res chain seq x y z
N MET A 1 -5.49 -7.72 14.06
CA MET A 1 -5.69 -8.82 13.09
C MET A 1 -7.16 -9.14 12.89
N GLU A 2 -7.96 -9.31 13.95
CA GLU A 2 -9.40 -9.58 13.84
C GLU A 2 -10.17 -8.57 12.96
N THR A 3 -9.77 -7.30 12.97
CA THR A 3 -10.31 -6.28 12.07
C THR A 3 -10.12 -6.65 10.59
N ILE A 4 -8.95 -7.17 10.23
CA ILE A 4 -8.63 -7.57 8.84
C ILE A 4 -9.44 -8.82 8.44
N ASP A 5 -9.68 -9.73 9.39
CA ASP A 5 -10.49 -10.92 9.15
C ASP A 5 -11.91 -10.54 8.65
N ARG A 6 -12.44 -9.38 9.08
CA ARG A 6 -13.83 -8.94 8.86
C ARG A 6 -14.04 -7.90 7.75
N VAL A 7 -12.99 -7.53 7.00
CA VAL A 7 -13.10 -6.55 5.90
C VAL A 7 -12.76 -7.18 4.56
N ASP A 8 -13.33 -6.64 3.48
CA ASP A 8 -13.07 -7.13 2.12
C ASP A 8 -11.78 -6.55 1.53
N ALA A 9 -11.28 -5.46 2.13
CA ALA A 9 -10.07 -4.78 1.68
C ALA A 9 -9.26 -4.15 2.82
N VAL A 10 -7.95 -4.07 2.62
CA VAL A 10 -7.00 -3.45 3.56
C VAL A 10 -5.92 -2.67 2.81
N ALA A 11 -5.53 -1.53 3.34
CA ALA A 11 -4.34 -0.79 2.88
C ALA A 11 -3.22 -0.94 3.91
N PHE A 12 -2.08 -1.49 3.50
CA PHE A 12 -0.88 -1.60 4.32
C PHE A 12 -0.11 -0.28 4.29
N GLY A 13 0.35 0.16 5.47
CA GLY A 13 1.07 1.42 5.64
C GLY A 13 2.23 1.28 6.60
N SER A 14 3.41 1.73 6.19
CA SER A 14 4.59 1.88 7.05
C SER A 14 5.52 2.94 6.46
N PRO A 15 6.26 3.72 7.27
CA PRO A 15 7.44 4.40 6.76
C PRO A 15 8.48 3.39 6.26
N THR A 16 9.31 3.83 5.32
CA THR A 16 10.48 3.09 4.83
C THR A 16 11.68 3.38 5.73
N TYR A 17 12.22 2.33 6.36
CA TYR A 17 13.45 2.35 7.13
C TYR A 17 14.44 1.34 6.55
N MET A 18 15.66 1.79 6.24
CA MET A 18 16.73 0.95 5.69
C MET A 18 16.28 0.06 4.51
N GLY A 19 15.46 0.61 3.60
CA GLY A 19 14.96 -0.09 2.42
C GLY A 19 13.77 -1.03 2.65
N GLY A 20 13.23 -1.12 3.86
CA GLY A 20 12.08 -1.98 4.18
C GLY A 20 11.03 -1.29 5.06
N PRO A 21 9.93 -1.99 5.40
CA PRO A 21 8.96 -1.49 6.36
C PRO A 21 9.57 -1.40 7.77
N ALA A 22 8.95 -0.61 8.63
CA ALA A 22 9.32 -0.49 10.03
C ALA A 22 9.20 -1.84 10.77
N ALA A 23 10.02 -2.01 11.81
CA ALA A 23 10.05 -3.23 12.62
C ALA A 23 8.65 -3.59 13.18
N GLN A 24 7.84 -2.59 13.53
CA GLN A 24 6.47 -2.76 14.01
C GLN A 24 5.56 -3.40 12.95
N PHE A 25 5.69 -2.97 11.69
CA PHE A 25 4.95 -3.59 10.59
C PHE A 25 5.45 -5.02 10.37
N LYS A 26 6.76 -5.25 10.43
CA LYS A 26 7.34 -6.60 10.29
C LYS A 26 6.86 -7.55 11.38
N ALA A 27 6.80 -7.09 12.64
CA ALA A 27 6.23 -7.86 13.74
C ALA A 27 4.75 -8.21 13.51
N PHE A 28 3.95 -7.27 13.00
CA PHE A 28 2.57 -7.55 12.57
C PHE A 28 2.51 -8.62 11.47
N ALA A 29 3.38 -8.50 10.45
CA ALA A 29 3.44 -9.45 9.35
C ALA A 29 3.80 -10.87 9.85
N ASP A 30 4.78 -10.99 10.75
CA ASP A 30 5.20 -12.30 11.30
C ASP A 30 4.10 -12.95 12.16
N ALA A 31 3.38 -12.13 12.93
CA ALA A 31 2.27 -12.58 13.75
C ALA A 31 1.04 -13.00 12.92
N SER A 32 0.99 -12.67 11.62
CA SER A 32 -0.09 -13.09 10.71
C SER A 32 0.07 -14.53 10.18
N SER A 33 1.14 -15.25 10.53
CA SER A 33 1.42 -16.63 10.09
C SER A 33 0.27 -17.63 10.34
N ASP A 34 -0.46 -17.49 11.44
CA ASP A 34 -1.65 -18.31 11.72
C ASP A 34 -2.80 -18.08 10.72
N ARG A 35 -2.91 -16.89 10.14
CA ARG A 35 -3.89 -16.58 9.09
C ARG A 35 -3.41 -17.06 7.74
N TRP A 36 -2.11 -16.97 7.48
CA TRP A 36 -1.48 -17.52 6.29
C TRP A 36 -1.70 -19.03 6.16
N SER A 37 -1.48 -19.80 7.23
CA SER A 37 -1.65 -21.27 7.20
C SER A 37 -3.10 -21.70 6.91
N LYS A 38 -4.07 -20.85 7.24
CA LYS A 38 -5.51 -21.06 7.00
C LYS A 38 -6.02 -20.34 5.75
N GLN A 39 -5.14 -19.59 5.08
CA GLN A 39 -5.48 -18.68 3.97
C GLN A 39 -6.69 -17.78 4.29
N ALA A 40 -6.78 -17.30 5.54
CA ALA A 40 -7.94 -16.58 6.04
C ALA A 40 -8.15 -15.20 5.38
N TRP A 41 -7.12 -14.67 4.72
CA TRP A 41 -7.17 -13.40 4.00
C TRP A 41 -7.24 -13.58 2.48
N ALA A 42 -7.39 -14.82 2.00
CA ALA A 42 -7.48 -15.08 0.56
C ALA A 42 -8.63 -14.28 -0.08
N ASN A 43 -8.39 -13.82 -1.30
CA ASN A 43 -9.31 -13.02 -2.13
C ASN A 43 -9.67 -11.62 -1.62
N LYS A 44 -9.24 -11.23 -0.41
CA LYS A 44 -9.34 -9.84 0.05
C LYS A 44 -8.48 -8.93 -0.84
N ILE A 45 -8.89 -7.69 -1.03
CA ILE A 45 -8.09 -6.71 -1.78
C ILE A 45 -7.06 -6.06 -0.85
N ALA A 46 -5.80 -6.01 -1.29
CA ALA A 46 -4.72 -5.31 -0.59
C ALA A 46 -4.24 -4.10 -1.40
N ALA A 47 -3.90 -3.00 -0.74
CA ALA A 47 -3.13 -1.89 -1.32
C ALA A 47 -1.99 -1.50 -0.38
N GLY A 48 -1.10 -0.60 -0.83
CA GLY A 48 0.06 -0.17 -0.06
C GLY A 48 0.32 1.33 -0.15
N PHE A 49 0.78 1.92 0.94
CA PHE A 49 1.37 3.26 0.96
C PHE A 49 2.58 3.34 1.89
N THR A 50 3.56 4.17 1.54
CA THR A 50 4.77 4.39 2.34
C THR A 50 5.24 5.83 2.27
N THR A 51 6.01 6.23 3.28
CA THR A 51 6.76 7.49 3.29
C THR A 51 8.23 7.28 3.56
N GLY A 52 9.09 8.06 2.90
CA GLY A 52 10.54 8.06 3.07
C GLY A 52 11.09 9.48 3.21
N ALA A 53 12.39 9.60 3.50
CA ALA A 53 13.05 10.89 3.66
C ALA A 53 13.31 11.62 2.32
N CYS A 54 13.42 10.87 1.22
CA CYS A 54 13.78 11.40 -0.10
C CYS A 54 12.86 10.81 -1.19
N ALA A 55 12.80 11.47 -2.34
CA ALA A 55 12.01 11.02 -3.51
C ALA A 55 12.31 9.59 -3.98
N SER A 56 13.57 9.17 -3.91
CA SER A 56 14.03 7.84 -4.28
C SER A 56 14.75 7.17 -3.11
N GLY A 57 14.08 7.10 -1.96
CA GLY A 57 14.62 6.50 -0.72
C GLY A 57 14.23 5.03 -0.51
N ASP A 58 14.27 4.21 -1.57
CA ASP A 58 13.91 2.77 -1.55
C ASP A 58 12.47 2.46 -1.08
N GLN A 59 11.58 3.44 -1.19
CA GLN A 59 10.16 3.30 -0.87
C GLN A 59 9.48 2.18 -1.67
N LEU A 60 9.93 2.00 -2.92
CA LEU A 60 9.45 0.91 -3.78
C LEU A 60 9.69 -0.46 -3.15
N HIS A 61 10.81 -0.70 -2.47
CA HIS A 61 11.07 -1.98 -1.80
C HIS A 61 10.11 -2.24 -0.63
N THR A 62 9.69 -1.19 0.08
CA THR A 62 8.65 -1.33 1.12
C THR A 62 7.31 -1.72 0.51
N LEU A 63 6.93 -1.11 -0.63
CA LEU A 63 5.71 -1.49 -1.35
C LEU A 63 5.79 -2.91 -1.90
N THR A 64 6.94 -3.31 -2.47
CA THR A 64 7.19 -4.68 -2.90
C THR A 64 7.03 -5.67 -1.74
N TYR A 65 7.54 -5.35 -0.54
CA TYR A 65 7.34 -6.18 0.64
C TYR A 65 5.84 -6.35 0.96
N PHE A 66 5.05 -5.28 0.91
CA PHE A 66 3.61 -5.36 1.12
C PHE A 66 2.90 -6.22 0.06
N THR A 67 3.28 -6.08 -1.21
CA THR A 67 2.72 -6.89 -2.30
C THR A 67 3.05 -8.37 -2.12
N ILE A 68 4.29 -8.70 -1.72
CA ILE A 68 4.69 -10.09 -1.43
C ILE A 68 3.92 -10.64 -0.22
N LEU A 69 3.77 -9.85 0.85
CA LEU A 69 2.97 -10.26 2.02
C LEU A 69 1.51 -10.52 1.63
N GLY A 70 0.90 -9.63 0.86
CA GLY A 70 -0.45 -9.82 0.33
C GLY A 70 -0.56 -11.11 -0.50
N ALA A 71 0.40 -11.35 -1.39
CA ALA A 71 0.45 -12.56 -2.21
C ALA A 71 0.60 -13.84 -1.37
N GLN A 72 1.41 -13.84 -0.32
CA GLN A 72 1.52 -14.98 0.62
C GLN A 72 0.17 -15.31 1.25
N HIS A 73 -0.61 -14.28 1.58
CA HIS A 73 -1.96 -14.40 2.15
C HIS A 73 -3.07 -14.66 1.12
N GLY A 74 -2.73 -14.85 -0.16
CA GLY A 74 -3.71 -15.07 -1.23
C GLY A 74 -4.56 -13.84 -1.56
N MET A 75 -4.10 -12.64 -1.20
CA MET A 75 -4.80 -11.38 -1.47
C MET A 75 -4.61 -10.92 -2.91
N LEU A 76 -5.55 -10.10 -3.39
CA LEU A 76 -5.49 -9.47 -4.71
C LEU A 76 -4.97 -8.04 -4.58
N TRP A 77 -3.96 -7.67 -5.37
CA TRP A 77 -3.29 -6.38 -5.22
C TRP A 77 -3.96 -5.25 -6.01
N CYS A 78 -4.27 -4.16 -5.34
CA CYS A 78 -4.77 -2.89 -5.87
C CYS A 78 -3.62 -1.88 -5.93
N GLY A 79 -2.90 -1.87 -7.05
CA GLY A 79 -1.97 -0.81 -7.41
C GLY A 79 -2.68 0.44 -7.94
N LEU A 80 -1.90 1.49 -8.23
CA LEU A 80 -2.38 2.65 -8.97
C LEU A 80 -2.57 2.29 -10.44
N ASP A 81 -3.68 2.70 -11.04
CA ASP A 81 -3.97 2.58 -12.48
C ASP A 81 -3.91 3.94 -13.19
N ILE A 82 -3.24 4.91 -12.57
CA ILE A 82 -3.00 6.23 -13.12
C ILE A 82 -1.56 6.30 -13.68
N PRO A 83 -1.40 6.61 -14.98
CA PRO A 83 -0.08 6.79 -15.57
C PRO A 83 0.58 8.05 -14.98
N SER A 84 1.72 7.86 -14.32
CA SER A 84 2.53 8.97 -13.82
C SER A 84 2.97 9.89 -14.96
N GLY A 85 2.94 11.20 -14.72
CA GLY A 85 3.34 12.22 -15.71
C GLY A 85 2.25 12.60 -16.72
N GLU A 86 1.25 11.74 -16.93
CA GLU A 86 0.12 11.98 -17.85
C GLU A 86 -1.19 12.35 -17.13
N ASP A 87 -1.24 12.13 -15.81
CA ASP A 87 -2.40 12.49 -14.99
C ASP A 87 -2.52 14.02 -14.82
N ARG A 88 -3.67 14.56 -15.22
CA ARG A 88 -3.94 16.02 -15.18
C ARG A 88 -3.88 16.62 -13.78
N ASP A 89 -4.19 15.83 -12.75
CA ASP A 89 -4.17 16.26 -11.35
C ASP A 89 -2.77 16.10 -10.72
N GLY A 90 -1.78 15.66 -11.50
CA GLY A 90 -0.40 15.45 -11.06
C GLY A 90 -0.26 14.28 -10.08
N ARG A 91 -1.26 13.39 -9.98
CA ARG A 91 -1.20 12.24 -9.07
C ARG A 91 -0.12 11.26 -9.51
N ASN A 92 0.29 10.42 -8.55
CA ASN A 92 1.39 9.49 -8.72
C ASN A 92 2.68 10.16 -9.20
N ARG A 93 3.01 11.36 -8.68
CA ARG A 93 4.16 12.15 -9.16
C ARG A 93 5.50 11.42 -9.09
N LEU A 94 5.61 10.41 -8.21
CA LEU A 94 6.82 9.61 -8.00
C LEU A 94 6.84 8.31 -8.83
N GLY A 95 5.84 8.07 -9.69
CA GLY A 95 5.84 6.92 -10.62
C GLY A 95 5.67 5.55 -9.95
N SER A 96 5.13 5.48 -8.75
CA SER A 96 5.03 4.24 -7.97
C SER A 96 3.71 3.50 -8.24
N GLN A 97 3.70 2.61 -9.23
CA GLN A 97 2.46 1.90 -9.60
C GLN A 97 2.02 0.83 -8.58
N LEU A 98 2.94 0.31 -7.77
CA LEU A 98 2.58 -0.65 -6.72
C LEU A 98 1.71 -0.03 -5.62
N GLY A 99 1.75 1.29 -5.44
CA GLY A 99 1.01 2.00 -4.40
C GLY A 99 1.62 3.37 -4.13
N LEU A 100 1.05 4.13 -3.19
CA LEU A 100 1.52 5.48 -2.91
C LEU A 100 2.92 5.46 -2.25
N ALA A 101 3.90 6.08 -2.89
CA ALA A 101 5.14 6.52 -2.24
C ALA A 101 5.10 8.04 -2.10
N THR A 102 5.47 8.57 -0.92
CA THR A 102 5.53 10.02 -0.67
C THR A 102 6.69 10.43 0.22
N HIS A 103 7.10 11.69 0.17
CA HIS A 103 8.04 12.28 1.12
C HIS A 103 7.60 13.72 1.38
N LEU A 104 8.05 14.28 2.50
CA LEU A 104 7.82 15.69 2.78
C LEU A 104 8.63 16.55 1.81
N VAL A 105 7.99 17.57 1.26
CA VAL A 105 8.63 18.66 0.52
C VAL A 105 8.43 19.91 1.36
N ASP A 106 9.53 20.55 1.78
CA ASP A 106 9.51 21.72 2.67
C ASP A 106 8.68 21.50 3.96
N GLY A 107 8.77 20.29 4.52
CA GLY A 107 8.09 19.92 5.76
C GLY A 107 6.61 19.59 5.63
N ALA A 108 6.05 19.58 4.41
CA ALA A 108 4.65 19.26 4.16
C ALA A 108 4.49 18.13 3.14
N LEU A 109 3.37 17.40 3.22
CA LEU A 109 2.99 16.46 2.17
C LEU A 109 2.52 17.23 0.93
N PRO A 110 3.05 16.94 -0.27
CA PRO A 110 2.56 17.56 -1.49
C PRO A 110 1.07 17.26 -1.72
N TRP A 111 0.32 18.24 -2.21
CA TRP A 111 -1.10 18.09 -2.52
C TRP A 111 -1.37 16.94 -3.53
N SER A 112 -0.48 16.76 -4.51
CA SER A 112 -0.54 15.63 -5.45
C SER A 112 -0.51 14.26 -4.76
N ASP A 113 0.26 14.14 -3.68
CA ASP A 113 0.45 12.89 -2.95
C ASP A 113 -0.78 12.62 -2.07
N LEU A 114 -1.38 13.67 -1.49
CA LEU A 114 -2.67 13.60 -0.78
C LEU A 114 -3.80 13.16 -1.72
N ASN A 115 -3.90 13.74 -2.90
CA ASN A 115 -4.88 13.31 -3.91
C ASN A 115 -4.65 11.88 -4.38
N THR A 116 -3.39 11.47 -4.48
CA THR A 116 -3.04 10.08 -4.82
C THR A 116 -3.51 9.14 -3.71
N ALA A 117 -3.37 9.54 -2.44
CA ALA A 117 -3.87 8.77 -1.30
C ALA A 117 -5.39 8.62 -1.35
N GLU A 118 -6.11 9.73 -1.58
CA GLU A 118 -7.57 9.70 -1.71
C GLU A 118 -8.01 8.81 -2.88
N TYR A 119 -7.38 8.98 -4.03
CA TYR A 119 -7.67 8.17 -5.21
C TYR A 119 -7.42 6.67 -4.98
N LEU A 120 -6.31 6.31 -4.35
CA LEU A 120 -5.98 4.92 -4.00
C LEU A 120 -7.04 4.34 -3.05
N GLY A 121 -7.48 5.11 -2.05
CA GLY A 121 -8.55 4.70 -1.14
C GLY A 121 -9.88 4.47 -1.86
N GLN A 122 -10.28 5.39 -2.73
CA GLN A 122 -11.49 5.23 -3.56
C GLN A 122 -11.39 4.01 -4.48
N ARG A 123 -10.23 3.78 -5.10
CA ARG A 123 -9.98 2.61 -5.96
C ARG A 123 -10.08 1.31 -5.18
N LEU A 124 -9.45 1.25 -4.01
CA LEU A 124 -9.50 0.09 -3.11
C LEU A 124 -10.94 -0.25 -2.75
N ALA A 125 -11.74 0.74 -2.35
CA ALA A 125 -13.16 0.56 -2.04
C ALA A 125 -13.97 0.04 -3.24
N ARG A 126 -13.75 0.59 -4.45
CA ARG A 126 -14.40 0.11 -5.67
C ARG A 126 -14.04 -1.33 -6.00
N MET A 127 -12.78 -1.72 -5.85
CA MET A 127 -12.34 -3.10 -6.09
C MET A 127 -12.95 -4.06 -5.06
N ALA A 128 -13.01 -3.66 -3.79
CA ALA A 128 -13.65 -4.44 -2.74
C ALA A 128 -15.12 -4.74 -3.07
N SER A 129 -15.88 -3.73 -3.51
CA SER A 129 -17.31 -3.88 -3.85
C SER A 129 -17.60 -4.81 -5.05
N ARG A 130 -16.59 -5.14 -5.86
CA ARG A 130 -16.74 -6.03 -7.02
C ARG A 130 -16.41 -7.49 -6.72
N ASN A 131 -15.75 -7.74 -5.59
CA ASN A 131 -15.27 -9.05 -5.16
C ASN A 131 -16.15 -9.70 -4.07
N GLY A 132 -17.17 -8.99 -3.59
CA GLY A 132 -18.16 -9.49 -2.64
C GLY A 132 -19.41 -10.06 -3.29
#